data_AF-A0A2W2ALY1-F1
#
_entry.id   AF-A0A2W2ALY1-F1
#
_cell.length_a   1.000
_cell.length_b   1.000
_cell.length_c   1.000
_cell.angle_alpha   90.00
_cell.angle_beta   90.00
_cell.angle_gamma   90.00
#
_symmetry.space_group_name_H-M   'P 1'
#
loop_
_entity.id
_entity.type
_entity.pdbx_description
1 polymer ?
#
loop_
_entity_poly.entity_id
_entity_poly.type
_entity_poly.pdbx_seq_one_letter_code
_entity_poly.pdbx_strand_id
1 'polypeptide(L)'
;MTKPILYHIPVCPFSQRVEILLALKGLRDSVDFRVVDITRPRDPALLAKTRGTTALPVLELADGRILKESLVLLRYFDELSQAMPVARQTPYERAVENMLIAMEGDFTSAGYRLVMNQDPARREDLASLMDGQYRKLDDFLTWHAPEGPYLFERFGLAECVFTPMFVRFWFLDHYEGHDIPAGLTRLRRWREACLAHPAAQQVSREEVVKLYYDYAWGAGNGALLPGRRLSSFVFEPHWRSRPWPPRGKLHPMGDAELGLFGK
;
A
#
# COMPACT_ATOMS: atom_id res chain seq x y z
N MET A 1 14.52 24.28 -13.22
CA MET A 1 13.46 23.50 -13.88
C MET A 1 12.44 23.12 -12.83
N THR A 2 11.14 23.18 -13.12
CA THR A 2 10.08 22.76 -12.20
C THR A 2 10.13 21.24 -12.02
N LYS A 3 10.03 20.77 -10.77
CA LYS A 3 10.00 19.33 -10.48
C LYS A 3 8.64 18.75 -10.88
N PRO A 4 8.58 17.47 -11.30
CA PRO A 4 7.29 16.78 -11.44
C PRO A 4 6.59 16.66 -10.08
N ILE A 5 5.25 16.67 -10.09
CA ILE A 5 4.40 16.63 -8.90
C ILE A 5 3.72 15.26 -8.81
N LEU A 6 3.95 14.52 -7.73
CA LEU A 6 3.23 13.29 -7.42
C LEU A 6 2.07 13.61 -6.45
N TYR A 7 0.85 13.52 -6.95
CA TYR A 7 -0.34 13.59 -6.11
C TYR A 7 -0.58 12.25 -5.44
N HIS A 8 -0.80 12.25 -4.13
CA HIS A 8 -0.99 11.03 -3.36
C HIS A 8 -1.93 11.23 -2.17
N ILE A 9 -2.49 10.12 -1.67
CA ILE A 9 -3.17 10.09 -0.37
C ILE A 9 -2.13 9.61 0.65
N PRO A 10 -2.08 10.17 1.87
CA PRO A 10 -1.22 9.66 2.91
C PRO A 10 -1.46 8.17 3.13
N VAL A 11 -0.42 7.42 3.44
CA VAL A 11 -0.45 5.97 3.62
C VAL A 11 -1.06 5.14 2.48
N CYS A 12 -1.26 5.67 1.27
CA CYS A 12 -1.72 4.88 0.13
C CYS A 12 -0.63 3.89 -0.33
N PRO A 13 -0.91 2.57 -0.42
CA PRO A 13 0.11 1.59 -0.82
C PRO A 13 0.61 1.79 -2.24
N PHE A 14 -0.27 2.20 -3.16
CA PHE A 14 0.11 2.44 -4.55
C PHE A 14 1.04 3.65 -4.69
N SER A 15 0.91 4.65 -3.80
CA SER A 15 1.83 5.80 -3.77
C SER A 15 3.17 5.41 -3.14
N GLN A 16 3.13 4.60 -2.07
CA GLN A 16 4.35 4.12 -1.43
C GLN A 16 5.22 3.26 -2.35
N ARG A 17 4.65 2.55 -3.35
CA ARG A 17 5.44 1.90 -4.41
C ARG A 17 6.44 2.87 -5.04
N VAL A 18 5.94 4.03 -5.45
CA VAL A 18 6.73 5.08 -6.10
C VAL A 18 7.71 5.69 -5.10
N GLU A 19 7.32 5.90 -3.84
CA GLU A 19 8.21 6.40 -2.80
C GLU A 19 9.40 5.49 -2.52
N ILE A 20 9.16 4.17 -2.43
CA ILE A 20 10.21 3.16 -2.27
C ILE A 20 11.17 3.22 -3.47
N LEU A 21 10.64 3.22 -4.69
CA LEU A 21 11.47 3.29 -5.90
C LEU A 21 12.33 4.56 -5.94
N LEU A 22 11.73 5.72 -5.63
CA LEU A 22 12.47 6.99 -5.60
C LEU A 22 13.55 6.98 -4.51
N ALA A 23 13.28 6.37 -3.35
CA ALA A 23 14.29 6.21 -2.30
C ALA A 23 15.45 5.30 -2.76
N LEU A 24 15.16 4.16 -3.40
CA LEU A 24 16.17 3.25 -3.96
C LEU A 24 17.07 3.94 -4.99
N LYS A 25 16.51 4.87 -5.76
CA LYS A 25 17.23 5.61 -6.81
C LYS A 25 17.87 6.91 -6.32
N GLY A 26 17.70 7.28 -5.05
CA GLY A 26 18.17 8.57 -4.53
C GLY A 26 17.47 9.78 -5.16
N LEU A 27 16.24 9.61 -5.64
CA LEU A 27 15.45 10.60 -6.39
C LEU A 27 14.27 11.16 -5.60
N ARG A 28 14.18 10.91 -4.29
CA ARG A 28 13.05 11.38 -3.47
C ARG A 28 12.86 12.90 -3.52
N ASP A 29 13.96 13.65 -3.61
CA ASP A 29 13.96 15.11 -3.66
C ASP A 29 13.80 15.68 -5.07
N SER A 30 13.78 14.84 -6.11
CA SER A 30 13.54 15.29 -7.49
C SER A 30 12.04 15.37 -7.84
N VAL A 31 11.16 14.95 -6.93
CA VAL A 31 9.70 14.93 -7.10
C VAL A 31 9.05 15.69 -5.94
N ASP A 32 8.11 16.58 -6.27
CA ASP A 32 7.29 17.27 -5.27
C ASP A 32 6.06 16.44 -4.93
N PHE A 33 5.84 16.17 -3.64
CA PHE A 33 4.71 15.35 -3.18
C PHE A 33 3.57 16.25 -2.76
N ARG A 34 2.41 16.08 -3.40
CA ARG A 34 1.19 16.83 -3.09
C ARG A 34 0.13 15.92 -2.49
N VAL A 35 -0.13 16.14 -1.21
CA VAL A 35 -1.17 15.43 -0.47
C VAL A 35 -2.55 15.79 -1.02
N VAL A 36 -3.38 14.76 -1.20
CA VAL A 36 -4.79 14.87 -1.52
C VAL A 36 -5.60 14.32 -0.35
N ASP A 37 -6.51 15.15 0.16
CA ASP A 37 -7.47 14.77 1.18
C ASP A 37 -8.55 13.85 0.59
N ILE A 38 -8.53 12.58 1.01
CA ILE A 38 -9.49 11.57 0.55
C ILE A 38 -10.86 11.71 1.22
N THR A 39 -10.97 12.51 2.28
CA THR A 39 -12.22 12.73 3.03
C THR A 39 -13.11 13.81 2.39
N ARG A 40 -12.62 14.46 1.33
CA ARG A 40 -13.33 15.53 0.62
C ARG A 40 -13.57 15.15 -0.84
N PRO A 41 -14.56 15.78 -1.51
CA PRO A 41 -14.67 15.70 -2.96
C PRO A 41 -13.34 16.06 -3.63
N ARG A 42 -13.01 15.35 -4.71
CA ARG A 42 -11.77 15.57 -5.43
C ARG A 42 -11.72 17.00 -5.99
N ASP A 43 -10.57 17.65 -5.86
CA ASP A 43 -10.31 18.95 -6.49
C ASP A 43 -10.69 18.93 -7.98
N PRO A 44 -11.61 19.81 -8.44
CA PRO A 44 -12.02 19.91 -9.84
C PRO A 44 -10.85 20.10 -10.82
N ALA A 45 -9.79 20.83 -10.43
CA ALA A 45 -8.62 21.02 -11.27
C ALA A 45 -7.84 19.71 -11.46
N LEU A 46 -7.72 18.91 -10.41
CA LEU A 46 -7.10 17.59 -10.50
C LEU A 46 -8.00 16.62 -11.29
N LEU A 47 -9.32 16.66 -11.12
CA LEU A 47 -10.25 15.86 -11.92
C LEU A 47 -10.16 16.17 -13.42
N ALA A 48 -10.03 17.45 -13.79
CA ALA A 48 -9.85 17.84 -15.17
C ALA A 48 -8.56 17.25 -15.76
N LYS A 49 -7.46 17.32 -15.01
CA LYS A 49 -6.16 16.71 -15.39
C LYS A 49 -6.26 15.19 -15.56
N THR A 50 -6.96 14.52 -14.67
CA THR A 50 -7.09 13.04 -14.70
C THR A 50 -8.20 12.54 -15.62
N ARG A 51 -8.96 13.44 -16.27
CA ARG A 51 -10.14 13.14 -17.08
C ARG A 51 -11.21 12.36 -16.30
N GLY A 52 -11.47 12.79 -15.06
CA GLY A 52 -12.52 12.24 -14.20
C GLY A 52 -12.07 11.08 -13.30
N THR A 53 -10.87 10.52 -13.48
CA THR A 53 -10.37 9.46 -12.59
C THR A 53 -10.01 10.02 -11.20
N THR A 54 -10.47 9.36 -10.14
CA THR A 54 -10.16 9.73 -8.73
C THR A 54 -9.03 8.91 -8.11
N ALA A 55 -8.60 7.83 -8.76
CA ALA A 55 -7.50 6.97 -8.31
C ALA A 55 -6.17 7.73 -8.24
N LEU A 56 -5.33 7.34 -7.29
CA LEU A 56 -4.00 7.88 -7.04
C LEU A 56 -3.00 6.72 -6.83
N PRO A 57 -1.70 6.92 -7.09
CA PRO A 57 -1.02 8.19 -7.39
C PRO A 57 -1.23 8.71 -8.82
N VAL A 58 -1.03 10.01 -9.00
CA VAL A 58 -0.98 10.69 -10.31
C VAL A 58 0.30 11.52 -10.37
N LEU A 59 1.03 11.43 -11.48
CA LEU A 59 2.22 12.24 -11.72
C LEU A 59 1.91 13.33 -12.75
N GLU A 60 2.21 14.57 -12.42
CA GLU A 60 2.21 15.69 -13.34
C GLU A 60 3.65 16.08 -13.66
N LEU A 61 4.01 16.04 -14.94
CA LEU A 61 5.33 16.43 -15.40
C LEU A 61 5.48 17.95 -15.42
N ALA A 62 6.72 18.42 -15.52
CA ALA A 62 7.05 19.85 -15.57
C ALA A 62 6.34 20.62 -16.71
N ASP A 63 5.99 19.93 -17.78
CA ASP A 63 5.26 20.45 -18.94
C ASP A 63 3.73 20.24 -18.87
N GLY A 64 3.21 19.79 -17.72
CA GLY A 64 1.78 19.60 -17.48
C GLY A 64 1.20 18.28 -17.97
N ARG A 65 1.98 17.40 -18.61
CA ARG A 65 1.51 16.06 -18.98
C ARG A 65 1.22 15.21 -17.74
N ILE A 66 0.23 14.32 -17.85
CA ILE A 66 -0.27 13.49 -16.75
C ILE A 66 0.03 12.01 -17.01
N LEU A 67 0.63 11.35 -16.02
CA LEU A 67 0.79 9.89 -15.96
C LEU A 67 0.05 9.34 -14.74
N LYS A 68 -0.55 8.15 -14.90
CA LYS A 68 -1.37 7.48 -13.88
C LYS A 68 -0.94 6.01 -13.77
N GLU A 69 -1.48 5.30 -12.79
CA GLU A 69 -1.19 3.90 -12.47
C GLU A 69 0.19 3.67 -11.84
N SER A 70 0.21 3.18 -10.59
CA SER A 70 1.46 3.03 -9.84
C SER A 70 2.51 2.15 -10.55
N LEU A 71 2.09 1.06 -11.21
CA LEU A 71 2.99 0.18 -11.96
C LEU A 71 3.61 0.87 -13.18
N VAL A 72 2.84 1.73 -13.85
CA VAL A 72 3.34 2.55 -14.98
C VAL A 72 4.32 3.60 -14.47
N LEU A 73 4.01 4.26 -13.34
CA LEU A 73 4.91 5.23 -12.72
C LEU A 73 6.22 4.59 -12.24
N LEU A 74 6.17 3.37 -11.69
CA LEU A 74 7.37 2.61 -11.33
C LEU A 74 8.29 2.43 -12.55
N ARG A 75 7.72 2.01 -13.68
CA ARG A 75 8.50 1.84 -14.91
C ARG A 75 9.09 3.16 -15.42
N TYR A 76 8.27 4.22 -15.45
CA TYR A 76 8.69 5.55 -15.89
C TYR A 76 9.88 6.07 -15.08
N PHE A 77 9.81 6.01 -13.75
CA PHE A 77 10.90 6.47 -12.89
C PHE A 77 12.13 5.57 -12.95
N ASP A 78 11.95 4.26 -13.16
CA ASP A 78 13.07 3.34 -13.26
C ASP A 78 13.91 3.62 -14.53
N GLU A 79 13.25 3.91 -15.66
CA GLU A 79 13.88 4.23 -16.95
C GLU A 79 14.49 5.64 -17.03
N LEU A 80 14.01 6.60 -16.23
CA LEU A 80 14.46 7.99 -16.29
C LEU A 80 15.90 8.20 -15.77
N SER A 81 16.36 7.33 -14.87
CA SER A 81 17.65 7.50 -14.19
C SER A 81 18.78 6.74 -14.87
N GLN A 82 19.96 7.36 -14.92
CA GLN A 82 21.22 6.68 -15.29
C GLN A 82 21.76 5.77 -14.16
N ALA A 83 21.17 5.83 -12.97
CA ALA A 83 21.51 4.93 -11.87
C ALA A 83 21.12 3.49 -12.19
N MET A 84 21.67 2.54 -11.43
CA MET A 84 21.35 1.12 -11.57
C MET A 84 19.83 0.90 -11.60
N PRO A 85 19.31 0.18 -12.62
CA PRO A 85 17.89 -0.13 -12.69
C PRO A 85 17.45 -0.96 -11.48
N VAL A 86 16.26 -0.65 -10.95
CA VAL A 86 15.61 -1.48 -9.93
C VAL A 86 15.00 -2.71 -10.59
N ALA A 87 14.46 -2.56 -11.81
CA ALA A 87 14.00 -3.69 -12.62
C ALA A 87 15.13 -4.65 -12.98
N ARG A 88 14.78 -5.93 -13.12
CA ARG A 88 15.68 -6.93 -13.70
C ARG A 88 16.00 -6.62 -15.16
N GLN A 89 17.23 -6.94 -15.55
CA GLN A 89 17.78 -6.58 -16.86
C GLN A 89 17.80 -7.77 -17.82
N THR A 90 18.05 -8.98 -17.33
CA THR A 90 18.01 -10.17 -18.19
C THR A 90 16.56 -10.46 -18.59
N PRO A 91 16.30 -10.92 -19.83
CA PRO A 91 14.94 -11.21 -20.27
C PRO A 91 14.19 -12.18 -19.34
N TYR A 92 14.89 -13.21 -18.86
CA TYR A 92 14.32 -14.21 -17.96
C TYR A 92 13.96 -13.63 -16.59
N GLU A 93 14.91 -12.99 -15.90
CA GLU A 93 14.63 -12.44 -14.57
C GLU A 93 13.52 -11.39 -14.61
N ARG A 94 13.49 -10.56 -15.66
CA ARG A 94 12.43 -9.58 -15.86
C ARG A 94 11.07 -10.24 -16.09
N ALA A 95 11.03 -11.36 -16.81
CA ALA A 95 9.79 -12.12 -16.97
C ALA A 95 9.31 -12.69 -15.63
N VAL A 96 10.19 -13.29 -14.84
CA VAL A 96 9.87 -13.81 -13.50
C VAL A 96 9.41 -12.72 -12.54
N GLU A 97 10.10 -11.57 -12.51
CA GLU A 97 9.69 -10.40 -11.72
C GLU A 97 8.29 -9.92 -12.11
N ASN A 98 7.99 -9.86 -13.40
CA ASN A 98 6.67 -9.47 -13.90
C ASN A 98 5.58 -10.51 -13.64
N MET A 99 5.90 -11.82 -13.67
CA MET A 99 4.96 -12.87 -13.28
C MET A 99 4.53 -12.71 -11.82
N LEU A 100 5.49 -12.42 -10.92
CA LEU A 100 5.17 -12.16 -9.51
C LEU A 100 4.32 -10.89 -9.35
N ILE A 101 4.69 -9.80 -10.03
CA ILE A 101 3.93 -8.54 -10.02
C ILE A 101 2.48 -8.75 -10.51
N ALA A 102 2.26 -9.60 -11.52
CA ALA A 102 0.93 -9.89 -12.04
C ALA A 102 -0.01 -10.54 -11.00
N MET A 103 0.54 -11.16 -9.95
CA MET A 103 -0.25 -11.75 -8.85
C MET A 103 -0.77 -10.72 -7.84
N GLU A 104 -0.27 -9.48 -7.90
CA GLU A 104 -0.55 -8.46 -6.88
C GLU A 104 -2.03 -8.08 -6.77
N GLY A 105 -2.76 -8.02 -7.88
CA GLY A 105 -4.16 -7.58 -7.88
C GLY A 105 -5.06 -8.48 -7.01
N ASP A 106 -4.93 -9.80 -7.18
CA ASP A 106 -5.70 -10.79 -6.41
C ASP A 106 -5.28 -10.81 -4.94
N PHE A 107 -3.98 -10.67 -4.66
CA PHE A 107 -3.43 -10.58 -3.30
C PHE A 107 -3.98 -9.36 -2.56
N THR A 108 -3.92 -8.18 -3.19
CA THR A 108 -4.44 -6.93 -2.65
C THR A 108 -5.95 -7.01 -2.42
N SER A 109 -6.69 -7.54 -3.41
CA SER A 109 -8.14 -7.70 -3.32
C SER A 109 -8.55 -8.62 -2.16
N ALA A 110 -7.88 -9.76 -1.98
CA ALA A 110 -8.18 -10.69 -0.88
C ALA A 110 -8.03 -10.04 0.49
N GLY A 111 -6.92 -9.33 0.74
CA GLY A 111 -6.69 -8.68 2.04
C GLY A 111 -7.66 -7.54 2.32
N TYR A 112 -7.96 -6.68 1.34
CA TYR A 112 -8.96 -5.63 1.53
C TYR A 112 -10.37 -6.18 1.71
N ARG A 113 -10.75 -7.25 1.00
CA ARG A 113 -12.06 -7.89 1.18
C ARG A 113 -12.20 -8.50 2.57
N LEU A 114 -11.14 -9.12 3.09
CA LEU A 114 -11.14 -9.66 4.45
C LEU A 114 -11.30 -8.54 5.49
N VAL A 115 -10.45 -7.51 5.46
CA VAL A 115 -10.54 -6.43 6.47
C VAL A 115 -11.82 -5.60 6.36
N MET A 116 -12.43 -5.47 5.18
CA MET A 116 -13.66 -4.69 5.03
C MET A 116 -14.93 -5.48 5.34
N ASN A 117 -14.83 -6.80 5.52
CA ASN A 117 -15.97 -7.65 5.78
C ASN A 117 -16.64 -7.33 7.13
N GLN A 118 -17.95 -7.15 7.10
CA GLN A 118 -18.81 -6.95 8.28
C GLN A 118 -19.77 -8.12 8.52
N ASP A 119 -19.72 -9.15 7.67
CA ASP A 119 -20.57 -10.34 7.76
C ASP A 119 -19.79 -11.50 8.42
N PRO A 120 -20.09 -11.87 9.69
CA PRO A 120 -19.37 -12.93 10.38
C PRO A 120 -19.39 -14.28 9.64
N ALA A 121 -20.47 -14.58 8.90
CA ALA A 121 -20.61 -15.85 8.19
C ALA A 121 -19.61 -15.98 7.03
N ARG A 122 -19.12 -14.86 6.49
CA ARG A 122 -18.19 -14.83 5.35
C ARG A 122 -16.73 -14.74 5.76
N ARG A 123 -16.44 -14.50 7.04
CA ARG A 123 -15.08 -14.23 7.50
C ARG A 123 -14.13 -15.39 7.19
N GLU A 124 -14.55 -16.62 7.47
CA GLU A 124 -13.72 -17.81 7.28
C GLU A 124 -13.41 -18.05 5.80
N ASP A 125 -14.41 -17.91 4.91
CA ASP A 125 -14.20 -18.02 3.47
C ASP A 125 -13.21 -16.97 2.95
N LEU A 126 -13.32 -15.72 3.43
CA LEU A 126 -12.41 -14.64 3.05
C LEU A 126 -10.99 -14.85 3.60
N ALA A 127 -10.86 -15.39 4.81
CA ALA A 127 -9.57 -15.77 5.39
C ALA A 127 -8.91 -16.90 4.57
N SER A 128 -9.69 -17.93 4.20
CA SER A 128 -9.23 -19.02 3.34
C SER A 128 -8.81 -18.54 1.94
N LEU A 129 -9.53 -17.55 1.38
CA LEU A 129 -9.10 -16.89 0.14
C LEU A 129 -7.76 -16.18 0.30
N MET A 130 -7.54 -15.48 1.42
CA MET A 130 -6.27 -14.82 1.73
C MET A 130 -5.13 -15.84 1.90
N ASP A 131 -5.37 -16.95 2.62
CA ASP A 131 -4.43 -18.07 2.74
C ASP A 131 -4.10 -18.71 1.39
N GLY A 132 -5.07 -18.76 0.48
CA GLY A 132 -4.85 -19.18 -0.90
C GLY A 132 -3.86 -18.26 -1.63
N GLN A 133 -3.94 -16.94 -1.43
CA GLN A 133 -2.98 -16.01 -2.03
C GLN A 133 -1.59 -16.13 -1.39
N TYR A 134 -1.51 -16.30 -0.07
CA TYR A 134 -0.23 -16.56 0.60
C TYR A 134 0.44 -17.83 0.07
N ARG A 135 -0.31 -18.93 -0.08
CA ARG A 135 0.23 -20.18 -0.65
C ARG A 135 0.75 -20.01 -2.07
N LYS A 136 0.04 -19.28 -2.93
CA LYS A 136 0.49 -19.01 -4.30
C LYS A 136 1.80 -18.23 -4.32
N LEU A 137 1.95 -17.20 -3.48
CA LEU A 137 3.19 -16.43 -3.40
C LEU A 137 4.35 -17.27 -2.85
N ASP A 138 4.10 -18.08 -1.82
CA ASP A 138 5.10 -18.96 -1.23
C ASP A 138 5.59 -20.03 -2.22
N ASP A 139 4.66 -20.66 -2.97
CA ASP A 139 4.96 -21.61 -4.04
C ASP A 139 5.81 -20.96 -5.15
N PHE A 140 5.40 -19.78 -5.62
CA PHE A 140 6.15 -19.02 -6.63
C PHE A 140 7.57 -18.72 -6.17
N LEU A 141 7.74 -18.22 -4.94
CA LEU A 141 9.04 -17.88 -4.38
C LEU A 141 9.90 -19.13 -4.13
N THR A 142 9.31 -20.24 -3.70
CA THR A 142 10.02 -21.49 -3.48
C THR A 142 10.56 -22.06 -4.80
N TRP A 143 9.78 -21.94 -5.88
CA TRP A 143 10.19 -22.40 -7.20
C TRP A 143 11.27 -21.51 -7.83
N HIS A 144 11.05 -20.19 -7.84
CA HIS A 144 11.92 -19.27 -8.57
C HIS A 144 13.13 -18.76 -7.77
N ALA A 145 13.03 -18.78 -6.43
CA ALA A 145 14.01 -18.15 -5.55
C ALA A 145 14.07 -18.86 -4.19
N PRO A 146 14.35 -20.17 -4.11
CA PRO A 146 14.26 -20.93 -2.87
C PRO A 146 15.16 -20.38 -1.76
N GLU A 147 16.24 -19.69 -2.12
CA GLU A 147 17.21 -19.09 -1.21
C GLU A 147 17.19 -17.56 -1.24
N GLY A 148 17.82 -16.97 -0.22
CA GLY A 148 18.00 -15.54 -0.13
C GLY A 148 16.78 -14.74 0.36
N PRO A 149 16.97 -13.43 0.60
CA PRO A 149 15.97 -12.57 1.21
C PRO A 149 14.89 -12.07 0.21
N TYR A 150 15.23 -11.90 -1.07
CA TYR A 150 14.36 -11.30 -2.10
C TYR A 150 14.04 -12.30 -3.22
N LEU A 151 13.27 -11.91 -4.24
CA LEU A 151 13.03 -12.74 -5.43
C LEU A 151 14.33 -13.04 -6.19
N PHE A 152 15.31 -12.15 -6.12
CA PHE A 152 16.66 -12.32 -6.66
C PHE A 152 17.67 -11.73 -5.66
N GLU A 153 18.88 -11.37 -6.07
CA GLU A 153 19.97 -10.98 -5.15
C GLU A 153 19.74 -9.64 -4.44
N ARG A 154 18.94 -8.75 -5.02
CA ARG A 154 18.68 -7.38 -4.52
C ARG A 154 17.19 -7.09 -4.43
N PHE A 155 16.82 -6.05 -3.68
CA PHE A 155 15.45 -5.52 -3.66
C PHE A 155 15.08 -4.97 -5.06
N GLY A 156 14.07 -5.54 -5.72
CA GLY A 156 13.66 -5.23 -7.09
C GLY A 156 12.29 -4.56 -7.20
N LEU A 157 11.71 -4.57 -8.41
CA LEU A 157 10.39 -4.01 -8.65
C LEU A 157 9.29 -4.85 -7.99
N ALA A 158 9.43 -6.18 -7.96
CA ALA A 158 8.46 -7.03 -7.25
C ALA A 158 8.38 -6.64 -5.76
N GLU A 159 9.53 -6.44 -5.11
CA GLU A 159 9.55 -5.96 -3.73
C GLU A 159 8.97 -4.55 -3.61
N CYS A 160 9.22 -3.63 -4.55
CA CYS A 160 8.58 -2.30 -4.56
C CYS A 160 7.05 -2.41 -4.59
N VAL A 161 6.52 -3.40 -5.31
CA VAL A 161 5.08 -3.62 -5.51
C VAL A 161 4.40 -4.24 -4.28
N PHE A 162 5.01 -5.26 -3.68
CA PHE A 162 4.42 -6.04 -2.59
C PHE A 162 4.72 -5.48 -1.20
N THR A 163 5.86 -4.81 -0.98
CA THR A 163 6.21 -4.23 0.33
C THR A 163 5.11 -3.31 0.88
N PRO A 164 4.55 -2.37 0.09
CA PRO A 164 3.42 -1.56 0.55
C PRO A 164 2.18 -2.37 0.96
N MET A 165 1.94 -3.52 0.33
CA MET A 165 0.81 -4.38 0.69
C MET A 165 1.07 -5.11 2.00
N PHE A 166 2.28 -5.61 2.24
CA PHE A 166 2.67 -6.15 3.55
C PHE A 166 2.56 -5.11 4.68
N VAL A 167 2.97 -3.87 4.41
CA VAL A 167 2.76 -2.74 5.34
C VAL A 167 1.28 -2.54 5.66
N ARG A 168 0.40 -2.62 4.66
CA ARG A 168 -1.05 -2.40 4.87
C ARG A 168 -1.65 -3.56 5.63
N PHE A 169 -1.27 -4.77 5.31
CA PHE A 169 -1.82 -5.98 5.93
C PHE A 169 -1.44 -6.17 7.40
N TRP A 170 -0.66 -5.26 8.00
CA TRP A 170 -0.66 -5.11 9.46
C TRP A 170 -2.06 -4.89 10.06
N PHE A 171 -3.01 -4.32 9.28
CA PHE A 171 -4.41 -4.25 9.70
C PHE A 171 -5.08 -5.62 9.80
N LEU A 172 -4.61 -6.65 9.08
CA LEU A 172 -5.19 -8.01 9.13
C LEU A 172 -4.81 -8.67 10.46
N ASP A 173 -3.54 -8.58 10.84
CA ASP A 173 -3.11 -9.03 12.16
C ASP A 173 -3.88 -8.28 13.26
N HIS A 174 -3.97 -6.95 13.17
CA HIS A 174 -4.55 -6.13 14.23
C HIS A 174 -6.06 -6.30 14.38
N TYR A 175 -6.83 -6.27 13.29
CA TYR A 175 -8.30 -6.28 13.33
C TYR A 175 -8.92 -7.65 13.08
N GLU A 176 -8.23 -8.56 12.41
CA GLU A 176 -8.74 -9.90 12.07
C GLU A 176 -8.01 -11.02 12.79
N GLY A 177 -6.86 -10.74 13.44
CA GLY A 177 -6.00 -11.78 13.99
C GLY A 177 -5.47 -12.72 12.91
N HIS A 178 -5.35 -12.24 11.68
CA HIS A 178 -4.99 -13.03 10.51
C HIS A 178 -3.62 -12.60 9.97
N ASP A 179 -2.71 -13.55 9.85
CA ASP A 179 -1.36 -13.36 9.30
C ASP A 179 -0.93 -14.57 8.47
N ILE A 180 0.20 -14.46 7.77
CA ILE A 180 0.78 -15.54 6.95
C ILE A 180 0.92 -16.83 7.79
N PRO A 181 0.35 -17.96 7.33
CA PRO A 181 0.51 -19.24 8.00
C PRO A 181 1.98 -19.62 8.25
N ALA A 182 2.26 -20.16 9.44
CA ALA A 182 3.64 -20.39 9.91
C ALA A 182 4.48 -21.31 8.99
N GLY A 183 3.83 -22.23 8.27
CA GLY A 183 4.46 -23.16 7.34
C GLY A 183 4.94 -22.54 6.03
N LEU A 184 4.50 -21.32 5.69
CA LEU A 184 4.89 -20.61 4.46
C LEU A 184 6.19 -19.83 4.69
N THR A 185 7.25 -20.57 5.00
CA THR A 185 8.51 -20.02 5.52
C THR A 185 9.22 -19.12 4.52
N ARG A 186 9.13 -19.43 3.23
CA ARG A 186 9.80 -18.67 2.18
C ARG A 186 9.17 -17.28 1.98
N LEU A 187 7.84 -17.24 1.98
CA LEU A 187 7.07 -16.00 1.94
C LEU A 187 7.30 -15.16 3.21
N ARG A 188 7.33 -15.77 4.41
CA ARG A 188 7.60 -15.05 5.65
C ARG A 188 8.99 -14.39 5.64
N ARG A 189 10.02 -15.14 5.21
CA ARG A 189 11.38 -14.60 5.02
C ARG A 189 11.41 -13.44 4.02
N TRP A 190 10.66 -13.56 2.91
CA TRP A 190 10.54 -12.50 1.92
C TRP A 190 9.91 -11.23 2.49
N ARG A 191 8.77 -11.37 3.18
CA ARG A 191 8.07 -10.27 3.85
C ARG A 191 8.98 -9.57 4.86
N GLU A 192 9.68 -10.34 5.69
CA GLU A 192 10.57 -9.79 6.72
C GLU A 192 11.69 -8.95 6.09
N ALA A 193 12.33 -9.46 5.03
CA ALA A 193 13.34 -8.70 4.30
C ALA A 193 12.77 -7.43 3.65
N CYS A 194 11.58 -7.52 3.04
CA CYS A 194 10.88 -6.37 2.46
C CYS A 194 10.60 -5.27 3.48
N LEU A 195 10.03 -5.63 4.64
CA LEU A 195 9.66 -4.69 5.70
C LEU A 195 10.88 -4.10 6.42
N ALA A 196 11.99 -4.83 6.50
CA ALA A 196 13.23 -4.36 7.10
C ALA A 196 14.05 -3.42 6.19
N HIS A 197 13.72 -3.34 4.90
CA HIS A 197 14.52 -2.57 3.95
C HIS A 197 14.50 -1.06 4.27
N PRO A 198 15.64 -0.34 4.27
CA PRO A 198 15.69 1.09 4.61
C PRO A 198 14.81 1.97 3.70
N ALA A 199 14.67 1.60 2.44
CA ALA A 199 13.81 2.31 1.49
C ALA A 199 12.30 2.11 1.74
N ALA A 200 11.88 1.31 2.72
CA ALA A 200 10.47 0.98 3.00
C ALA A 200 9.92 1.57 4.31
N GLN A 201 10.63 2.53 4.92
CA GLN A 201 10.32 3.05 6.26
C GLN A 201 9.39 4.29 6.26
N GLN A 202 8.72 4.61 5.16
CA GLN A 202 7.89 5.83 5.03
C GLN A 202 6.63 5.80 5.91
N VAL A 203 6.10 4.61 6.19
CA VAL A 203 4.82 4.41 6.87
C VAL A 203 5.02 3.43 8.01
N SER A 204 4.47 3.74 9.19
CA SER A 204 4.60 2.90 10.38
C SER A 204 3.36 2.04 10.62
N ARG A 205 3.51 0.99 11.43
CA ARG A 205 2.39 0.11 11.83
C ARG A 205 1.28 0.85 12.55
N GLU A 206 1.65 1.72 13.48
CA GLU A 206 0.71 2.54 14.22
C GLU A 206 -0.12 3.43 13.29
N GLU A 207 0.56 4.04 12.32
CA GLU A 207 -0.09 4.90 11.33
C GLU A 207 -1.08 4.12 10.45
N VAL A 208 -0.68 2.95 9.94
CA VAL A 208 -1.59 2.08 9.17
C VAL A 208 -2.81 1.71 9.99
N VAL A 209 -2.61 1.17 11.20
CA VAL A 209 -3.72 0.74 12.07
C VAL A 209 -4.66 1.92 12.32
N LYS A 210 -4.15 3.07 12.74
CA LYS A 210 -4.98 4.24 13.05
C LYS A 210 -5.74 4.77 11.84
N LEU A 211 -5.08 4.92 10.68
CA LEU A 211 -5.71 5.54 9.50
C LEU A 211 -6.65 4.56 8.78
N TYR A 212 -6.39 3.27 8.81
CA TYR A 212 -7.25 2.24 8.20
C TYR A 212 -8.36 1.72 9.12
N TYR A 213 -8.61 2.34 10.27
CA TYR A 213 -9.69 1.94 11.18
C TYR A 213 -11.05 1.85 10.46
N ASP A 214 -11.42 2.87 9.68
CA ASP A 214 -12.72 2.89 8.99
C ASP A 214 -12.83 1.77 7.93
N TYR A 215 -11.71 1.36 7.31
CA TYR A 215 -11.70 0.19 6.42
C TYR A 215 -12.08 -1.08 7.17
N ALA A 216 -11.62 -1.25 8.41
CA ALA A 216 -11.98 -2.40 9.24
C ALA A 216 -13.50 -2.49 9.47
N TRP A 217 -14.21 -1.37 9.35
CA TRP A 217 -15.67 -1.28 9.50
C TRP A 217 -16.41 -1.10 8.17
N GLY A 218 -15.76 -1.41 7.05
CA GLY A 218 -16.38 -1.42 5.72
C GLY A 218 -16.47 -0.04 5.03
N ALA A 219 -15.90 1.01 5.63
CA ALA A 219 -15.85 2.35 5.05
C ALA A 219 -14.45 2.64 4.49
N GLY A 220 -14.28 2.37 3.19
CA GLY A 220 -13.05 2.66 2.47
C GLY A 220 -12.99 4.08 1.91
N ASN A 221 -11.80 4.50 1.46
CA ASN A 221 -11.59 5.73 0.68
C ASN A 221 -12.19 7.00 1.31
N GLY A 222 -12.00 7.19 2.62
CA GLY A 222 -12.45 8.39 3.34
C GLY A 222 -13.97 8.46 3.58
N ALA A 223 -14.73 7.40 3.24
CA ALA A 223 -16.14 7.30 3.60
C ALA A 223 -16.33 7.33 5.12
N LEU A 224 -17.49 7.82 5.56
CA LEU A 224 -17.86 7.87 6.98
C LEU A 224 -18.73 6.68 7.36
N LEU A 225 -18.44 6.11 8.53
CA LEU A 225 -19.36 5.15 9.16
C LEU A 225 -20.60 5.88 9.69
N PRO A 226 -21.74 5.17 9.86
CA PRO A 226 -22.92 5.75 10.48
C PRO A 226 -22.60 6.37 11.85
N GLY A 227 -23.05 7.61 12.07
CA GLY A 227 -22.83 8.35 13.32
C GLY A 227 -21.46 9.01 13.48
N ARG A 228 -20.51 8.77 12.56
CA ARG A 228 -19.21 9.46 12.54
C ARG A 228 -19.31 10.80 11.80
N ARG A 229 -18.57 11.79 12.30
CA ARG A 229 -18.43 13.11 11.67
C ARG A 229 -17.11 13.23 10.90
N LEU A 230 -16.11 12.46 11.29
CA LEU A 230 -14.75 12.55 10.75
C LEU A 230 -14.27 11.15 10.36
N SER A 231 -13.56 11.03 9.24
CA SER A 231 -12.92 9.77 8.87
C SER A 231 -11.67 9.54 9.71
N SER A 232 -11.26 8.29 9.91
CA SER A 232 -9.95 7.95 10.46
C SER A 232 -8.79 8.54 9.64
N PHE A 233 -9.02 8.90 8.37
CA PHE A 233 -8.07 9.55 7.48
C PHE A 233 -7.92 11.08 7.65
N VAL A 234 -8.64 11.72 8.58
CA VAL A 234 -8.44 13.17 8.83
C VAL A 234 -6.98 13.49 9.13
N PHE A 235 -6.54 14.68 8.77
CA PHE A 235 -5.14 15.09 9.01
C PHE A 235 -4.93 15.58 10.44
N GLU A 236 -5.91 16.31 10.99
CA GLU A 236 -5.87 16.83 12.35
C GLU A 236 -7.02 16.26 13.19
N PRO A 237 -6.76 15.89 14.46
CA PRO A 237 -5.45 15.92 15.13
C PRO A 237 -4.51 14.85 14.56
N HIS A 238 -3.21 15.10 14.46
CA HIS A 238 -2.25 14.16 13.89
C HIS A 238 -2.32 12.74 14.50
N TRP A 239 -2.17 11.67 13.70
CA TRP A 239 -2.36 10.28 14.16
C TRP A 239 -1.51 9.90 15.39
N ARG A 240 -0.31 10.47 15.51
CA ARG A 240 0.61 10.28 16.67
C ARG A 240 -0.01 10.67 18.02
N SER A 241 -0.95 11.62 18.05
CA SER A 241 -1.61 12.04 19.29
C SER A 241 -2.91 11.30 19.58
N ARG A 242 -3.36 10.42 18.67
CA ARG A 242 -4.60 9.64 18.83
C ARG A 242 -4.36 8.39 19.68
N PRO A 243 -5.36 7.86 20.39
CA PRO A 243 -5.25 6.54 21.03
C PRO A 243 -5.11 5.42 19.99
N TRP A 244 -4.60 4.27 20.42
CA TRP A 244 -4.63 3.06 19.60
C TRP A 244 -6.07 2.51 19.54
N PRO A 245 -6.58 2.17 18.34
CA PRO A 245 -7.79 1.39 18.24
C PRO A 245 -7.59 -0.01 18.85
N PRO A 246 -8.64 -0.62 19.43
CA PRO A 246 -8.56 -1.96 19.99
C PRO A 246 -8.19 -2.98 18.91
N ARG A 247 -7.59 -4.09 19.34
CA ARG A 247 -7.43 -5.26 18.46
C ARG A 247 -8.78 -5.95 18.28
N GLY A 248 -8.99 -6.52 17.10
CA GLY A 248 -10.27 -7.15 16.73
C GLY A 248 -11.37 -6.13 16.39
N LYS A 249 -12.46 -6.62 15.80
CA LYS A 249 -13.66 -5.85 15.48
C LYS A 249 -14.79 -6.18 16.46
N LEU A 250 -14.81 -5.51 17.61
CA LEU A 250 -15.84 -5.72 18.64
C LEU A 250 -17.07 -4.87 18.40
N HIS A 251 -16.90 -3.54 18.37
CA HIS A 251 -17.92 -2.55 18.04
C HIS A 251 -17.25 -1.32 17.39
N PRO A 252 -17.95 -0.60 16.51
CA PRO A 252 -17.41 0.61 15.89
C PRO A 252 -17.32 1.73 16.94
N MET A 253 -16.15 2.34 17.04
CA MET A 253 -15.84 3.44 17.96
C MET A 253 -16.27 4.77 17.35
N GLY A 254 -16.74 5.67 18.22
CA GLY A 254 -17.07 7.05 17.86
C GLY A 254 -15.83 7.93 17.65
N ASP A 255 -16.07 9.15 17.14
CA ASP A 255 -15.01 10.12 16.84
C ASP A 255 -14.15 10.47 18.07
N ALA A 256 -14.78 10.63 19.25
CA ALA A 256 -14.08 11.00 20.49
C ALA A 256 -13.17 9.89 21.00
N GLU A 257 -13.62 8.64 20.93
CA GLU A 257 -12.86 7.47 21.40
C GLU A 257 -11.64 7.20 20.50
N LEU A 258 -11.75 7.50 19.21
CA LEU A 258 -10.63 7.47 18.26
C LEU A 258 -9.75 8.73 18.31
N GLY A 259 -10.12 9.71 19.13
CA GLY A 259 -9.41 10.98 19.26
C GLY A 259 -9.38 11.79 17.96
N LEU A 260 -10.49 11.83 17.21
CA LEU A 260 -10.57 12.51 15.90
C LEU A 260 -10.94 13.98 16.00
N PHE A 261 -11.46 14.46 17.14
CA PHE A 261 -11.70 15.88 17.33
C PHE A 261 -10.40 16.61 17.68
N GLY A 262 -10.19 17.77 17.06
CA GLY A 262 -9.16 18.71 17.51
C GLY A 262 -9.46 19.17 18.95
N LYS A 263 -8.40 19.44 19.72
CA LYS A 263 -8.54 20.16 20.98
C LYS A 263 -8.95 21.61 20.73
#